data_AF-A0A1A6ADE1-F1
#
_entry.id   AF-A0A1A6ADE1-F1
#
_cell.length_a   1.000
_cell.length_b   1.000
_cell.length_c   1.000
_cell.angle_alpha   90.00
_cell.angle_beta   90.00
_cell.angle_gamma   90.00
#
_symmetry.space_group_name_H-M   'P 1'
#
loop_
_entity.id
_entity.type
_entity.pdbx_description
1 polymer ?
#
loop_
_entity_poly.entity_id
_entity_poly.type
_entity_poly.pdbx_seq_one_letter_code
_entity_poly.pdbx_strand_id
1 'polypeptide(L)'
;MPIAVPTAPHPVTKMNVLPVDQVNAQAAETSKVLGAGGKELPAPYKSSGNEALDTLAFLHLLEQLKVQKRSGWIREGLMPQKCSISDHMCRMALMAMMIPQDPARPLDIPRCVMMALVHDLAEAHVGDITPVEGVPPHVKHQLEEQAMDSFLNEMLGGRGNRDARERFRSLWDEYETRETPESKLVKDLDRVELALQAVEYERSQDIQSLSPFFVGSIPHLENPTIQKWAETLMEERRQLWASRGREKEEREGLQGVTVGSKVMQVNGNGNGNGNGI
;
A
#
# COMPACT_ATOMS: atom_id res chain seq x y z
N MET A 1 -53.29 21.50 11.98
CA MET A 1 -53.78 20.11 11.92
C MET A 1 -52.56 19.19 11.96
N PRO A 2 -52.48 18.21 12.87
CA PRO A 2 -51.34 17.30 12.94
C PRO A 2 -51.39 16.28 11.79
N ILE A 3 -50.23 15.99 11.19
CA ILE A 3 -50.04 15.00 10.13
C ILE A 3 -49.96 13.62 10.79
N ALA A 4 -50.85 12.72 10.40
CA ALA A 4 -50.89 11.34 10.89
C ALA A 4 -49.70 10.54 10.32
N VAL A 5 -48.97 9.84 11.18
CA VAL A 5 -47.95 8.85 10.82
C VAL A 5 -48.66 7.50 10.64
N PRO A 6 -48.51 6.79 9.51
CA PRO A 6 -49.04 5.44 9.37
C PRO A 6 -48.18 4.46 10.17
N THR A 7 -48.77 3.85 11.19
CA THR A 7 -48.23 2.70 11.90
C THR A 7 -48.64 1.42 11.18
N ALA A 8 -47.74 0.84 10.39
CA ALA A 8 -47.81 -0.57 10.02
C ALA A 8 -46.38 -1.14 9.90
N PRO A 9 -46.00 -2.17 10.68
CA PRO A 9 -44.73 -2.85 10.48
C PRO A 9 -44.78 -3.64 9.16
N HIS A 10 -43.88 -3.32 8.23
CA HIS A 10 -43.60 -4.21 7.12
C HIS A 10 -43.04 -5.53 7.66
N PRO A 11 -43.54 -6.70 7.21
CA PRO A 11 -42.98 -7.97 7.63
C PRO A 11 -41.56 -8.09 7.07
N VAL A 12 -40.57 -8.10 7.96
CA VAL A 12 -39.20 -8.49 7.62
C VAL A 12 -39.23 -9.98 7.33
N THR A 13 -39.14 -10.34 6.06
CA THR A 13 -38.93 -11.74 5.65
C THR A 13 -37.66 -12.23 6.34
N LYS A 14 -37.78 -13.23 7.22
CA LYS A 14 -36.63 -13.88 7.85
C LYS A 14 -35.69 -14.33 6.74
N MET A 15 -34.54 -13.66 6.58
CA MET A 15 -33.44 -14.22 5.80
C MET A 15 -33.10 -15.56 6.46
N ASN A 16 -33.09 -16.63 5.67
CA ASN A 16 -32.60 -17.92 6.12
C ASN A 16 -31.19 -17.72 6.67
N VAL A 17 -31.06 -17.81 7.99
CA VAL A 17 -29.76 -17.87 8.67
C VAL A 17 -29.18 -19.22 8.31
N LEU A 18 -28.38 -19.26 7.25
CA LEU A 18 -27.59 -20.44 6.93
C LEU A 18 -26.46 -20.55 7.96
N PRO A 19 -26.18 -21.75 8.51
CA PRO A 19 -25.20 -21.92 9.56
C PRO A 19 -23.81 -21.47 9.10
N VAL A 20 -23.16 -20.66 9.93
CA VAL A 20 -21.83 -20.05 9.75
C VAL A 20 -20.73 -21.10 9.52
N ASP A 21 -21.01 -22.37 9.79
CA ASP A 21 -20.06 -23.49 9.71
C ASP A 21 -19.71 -23.94 8.28
N GLN A 22 -20.46 -23.51 7.25
CA GLN A 22 -20.19 -23.90 5.85
C GLN A 22 -19.20 -23.00 5.09
N VAL A 23 -18.75 -21.88 5.69
CA VAL A 23 -17.79 -20.97 5.03
C VAL A 23 -16.34 -21.48 5.14
N ASN A 24 -16.05 -22.40 6.07
CA ASN A 24 -14.68 -22.78 6.44
C ASN A 24 -14.19 -24.17 5.96
N ALA A 25 -14.93 -24.87 5.10
CA ALA A 25 -14.57 -26.24 4.71
C ALA A 25 -14.42 -26.41 3.20
N GLN A 26 -13.30 -25.95 2.64
CA GLN A 26 -12.79 -26.41 1.33
C GLN A 26 -11.33 -25.96 1.13
N ALA A 27 -10.39 -26.70 1.72
CA ALA A 27 -8.97 -26.57 1.43
C ALA A 27 -8.34 -27.97 1.35
N ALA A 28 -8.24 -28.51 0.15
CA ALA A 28 -7.34 -29.62 -0.14
C ALA A 28 -6.81 -29.48 -1.56
N GLU A 29 -5.48 -29.48 -1.67
CA GLU A 29 -4.65 -29.65 -2.86
C GLU A 29 -4.48 -28.46 -3.82
N THR A 30 -3.70 -27.47 -3.38
CA THR A 30 -2.86 -26.66 -4.27
C THR A 30 -1.47 -26.50 -3.65
N SER A 31 -0.42 -26.49 -4.49
CA SER A 31 0.97 -26.29 -4.08
C SER A 31 1.11 -25.09 -3.13
N LYS A 32 1.88 -25.23 -2.06
CA LYS A 32 2.01 -24.23 -0.98
C LYS A 32 2.61 -22.93 -1.52
N VAL A 33 1.78 -21.91 -1.72
CA VAL A 33 2.23 -20.56 -2.06
C VAL A 33 2.41 -19.76 -0.77
N LEU A 34 3.58 -19.15 -0.61
CA LEU A 34 3.93 -18.37 0.57
C LEU A 34 3.73 -16.87 0.30
N GLY A 35 3.06 -16.18 1.22
CA GLY A 35 2.92 -14.73 1.27
C GLY A 35 3.94 -14.08 2.22
N ALA A 36 3.62 -12.87 2.68
CA ALA A 36 4.47 -12.12 3.60
C ALA A 36 4.82 -12.93 4.88
N GLY A 37 6.07 -12.82 5.31
CA GLY A 37 6.65 -13.54 6.43
C GLY A 37 6.83 -15.04 6.20
N GLY A 38 6.74 -15.51 4.95
CA GLY A 38 6.78 -16.94 4.62
C GLY A 38 5.54 -17.71 5.12
N LYS A 39 4.42 -17.02 5.35
CA LYS A 39 3.16 -17.65 5.78
C LYS A 39 2.44 -18.25 4.58
N GLU A 40 1.80 -19.40 4.77
CA GLU A 40 0.94 -19.99 3.73
C GLU A 40 -0.23 -19.05 3.44
N LEU A 41 -0.46 -18.75 2.16
CA LEU A 41 -1.61 -17.96 1.74
C LEU A 41 -2.90 -18.74 2.02
N PRO A 42 -3.96 -18.08 2.52
CA PRO A 42 -5.25 -18.73 2.66
C PRO A 42 -5.75 -19.20 1.29
N ALA A 43 -6.56 -20.26 1.27
CA ALA A 43 -7.11 -20.77 0.02
C ALA A 43 -7.87 -19.66 -0.74
N PRO A 44 -7.75 -19.60 -2.07
CA PRO A 44 -8.44 -18.59 -2.86
C PRO A 44 -9.96 -18.75 -2.69
N TYR A 45 -10.64 -17.62 -2.52
CA TYR A 45 -12.09 -17.59 -2.40
C TYR A 45 -12.73 -18.06 -3.71
N LYS A 46 -13.81 -18.85 -3.61
CA LYS A 46 -14.63 -19.27 -4.74
C LYS A 46 -16.03 -18.68 -4.59
N SER A 47 -16.54 -18.08 -5.66
CA SER A 47 -17.89 -17.50 -5.68
C SER A 47 -18.94 -18.52 -5.24
N SER A 48 -19.84 -18.08 -4.37
CA SER A 48 -21.00 -18.86 -3.95
C SER A 48 -22.14 -18.83 -4.99
N GLY A 49 -22.01 -18.03 -6.05
CA GLY A 49 -23.06 -17.74 -7.02
C GLY A 49 -24.13 -16.76 -6.50
N ASN A 50 -23.99 -16.28 -5.26
CA ASN A 50 -24.86 -15.27 -4.66
C ASN A 50 -24.10 -13.95 -4.52
N GLU A 51 -24.43 -12.98 -5.38
CA GLU A 51 -23.74 -11.69 -5.47
C GLU A 51 -23.65 -10.96 -4.13
N ALA A 52 -24.69 -11.00 -3.29
CA ALA A 52 -24.68 -10.32 -2.00
C ALA A 52 -23.73 -11.00 -0.99
N LEU A 53 -23.67 -12.33 -0.99
CA LEU A 53 -22.77 -13.09 -0.12
C LEU A 53 -21.32 -12.91 -0.57
N ASP A 54 -21.06 -12.95 -1.87
CA ASP A 54 -19.73 -12.78 -2.44
C ASP A 54 -19.20 -11.35 -2.17
N THR A 55 -20.07 -10.34 -2.34
CA THR A 55 -19.75 -8.95 -2.02
C THR A 55 -19.48 -8.78 -0.52
N LEU A 56 -20.26 -9.43 0.34
CA LEU A 56 -20.03 -9.39 1.79
C LEU A 56 -18.69 -10.04 2.17
N ALA A 57 -18.29 -11.12 1.49
CA ALA A 57 -16.98 -11.72 1.67
C ALA A 57 -15.84 -10.74 1.30
N PHE A 58 -16.01 -9.96 0.23
CA PHE A 58 -15.07 -8.88 -0.10
C PHE A 58 -15.00 -7.82 1.01
N LEU A 59 -16.14 -7.41 1.57
CA LEU A 59 -16.15 -6.43 2.68
C LEU A 59 -15.46 -6.97 3.94
N HIS A 60 -15.60 -8.25 4.25
CA HIS A 60 -14.86 -8.90 5.33
C HIS A 60 -13.36 -8.99 5.03
N LEU A 61 -12.98 -9.26 3.79
CA LEU A 61 -11.58 -9.25 3.37
C LEU A 61 -10.93 -7.87 3.59
N LEU A 62 -11.65 -6.76 3.36
CA LEU A 62 -11.12 -5.42 3.61
C LEU A 62 -10.73 -5.18 5.08
N GLU A 63 -11.29 -5.93 6.03
CA GLU A 63 -10.84 -5.88 7.43
C GLU A 63 -9.37 -6.28 7.58
N GLN A 64 -8.86 -7.16 6.72
CA GLN A 64 -7.46 -7.59 6.77
C GLN A 64 -6.51 -6.40 6.60
N LEU A 65 -6.87 -5.37 5.83
CA LEU A 65 -6.06 -4.15 5.70
C LEU A 65 -5.92 -3.36 7.01
N LYS A 66 -6.85 -3.52 7.95
CA LYS A 66 -6.80 -2.89 9.29
C LYS A 66 -5.98 -3.72 10.27
N VAL A 67 -6.07 -5.03 10.14
CA VAL A 67 -5.42 -6.00 11.03
C VAL A 67 -3.95 -6.16 10.67
N GLN A 68 -3.65 -6.26 9.37
CA GLN A 68 -2.30 -6.38 8.87
C GLN A 68 -1.51 -5.11 9.17
N LYS A 69 -0.37 -5.33 9.85
CA LYS A 69 0.57 -4.29 10.22
C LYS A 69 1.67 -4.24 9.18
N ARG A 70 2.16 -3.03 8.88
CA ARG A 70 3.22 -2.90 7.88
C ARG A 70 4.49 -3.60 8.36
N SER A 71 4.90 -4.61 7.61
CA SER A 71 5.96 -5.58 7.93
C SER A 71 7.30 -4.89 8.16
N GLY A 72 7.55 -3.79 7.45
CA GLY A 72 8.76 -2.97 7.60
C GLY A 72 8.97 -2.49 9.04
N TRP A 73 7.93 -2.02 9.72
CA TRP A 73 8.04 -1.50 11.09
C TRP A 73 8.19 -2.61 12.13
N ILE A 74 7.46 -3.72 11.94
CA ILE A 74 7.52 -4.87 12.84
C ILE A 74 8.95 -5.41 12.94
N ARG A 75 9.67 -5.45 11.81
CA ARG A 75 11.05 -5.93 11.77
C ARG A 75 12.02 -5.07 12.58
N GLU A 76 11.84 -3.75 12.55
CA GLU A 76 12.67 -2.82 13.34
C GLU A 76 12.32 -2.83 14.84
N GLY A 77 11.51 -3.81 15.29
CA GLY A 77 11.08 -3.94 16.67
C GLY A 77 10.10 -2.84 17.09
N LEU A 78 9.55 -2.09 16.14
CA LEU A 78 8.58 -1.05 16.43
C LEU A 78 7.26 -1.70 16.80
N MET A 79 6.66 -1.14 17.84
CA MET A 79 5.37 -1.55 18.37
C MET A 79 4.32 -1.75 17.24
N PRO A 80 3.87 -3.00 16.98
CA PRO A 80 2.97 -3.35 15.88
C PRO A 80 1.64 -2.60 15.90
N GLN A 81 1.26 -2.01 17.03
CA GLN A 81 -0.02 -1.32 17.22
C GLN A 81 -0.16 0.03 16.49
N LYS A 82 0.86 0.56 15.82
CA LYS A 82 0.83 1.98 15.39
C LYS A 82 0.46 2.27 13.92
N CYS A 83 0.59 1.35 12.97
CA CYS A 83 0.20 1.62 11.58
C CYS A 83 -0.19 0.34 10.83
N SER A 84 -1.43 0.29 10.36
CA SER A 84 -1.94 -0.72 9.43
C SER A 84 -1.79 -0.25 7.98
N ILE A 85 -1.99 -1.17 7.03
CA ILE A 85 -2.02 -0.82 5.59
C ILE A 85 -3.14 0.19 5.32
N SER A 86 -4.30 0.03 5.98
CA SER A 86 -5.40 0.99 5.87
C SER A 86 -5.06 2.39 6.39
N ASP A 87 -4.24 2.51 7.44
CA ASP A 87 -3.80 3.81 7.96
C ASP A 87 -2.89 4.53 6.95
N HIS A 88 -1.98 3.77 6.33
CA HIS A 88 -1.10 4.25 5.27
C HIS A 88 -1.89 4.78 4.06
N MET A 89 -2.78 3.96 3.50
CA MET A 89 -3.62 4.35 2.36
C MET A 89 -4.52 5.55 2.68
N CYS A 90 -5.07 5.60 3.90
CA CYS A 90 -5.90 6.72 4.35
C CYS A 90 -5.10 8.03 4.39
N ARG A 91 -3.88 8.01 4.95
CA ARG A 91 -3.02 9.20 5.00
C ARG A 91 -2.58 9.63 3.60
N MET A 92 -2.26 8.70 2.72
CA MET A 92 -1.95 9.01 1.31
C MET A 92 -3.13 9.67 0.59
N ALA A 93 -4.35 9.17 0.79
CA ALA A 93 -5.57 9.75 0.21
C ALA A 93 -5.78 11.20 0.67
N LEU A 94 -5.53 11.50 1.95
CA LEU A 94 -5.54 12.88 2.47
C LEU A 94 -4.44 13.74 1.86
N MET A 95 -3.23 13.21 1.72
CA MET A 95 -2.10 13.92 1.12
C MET A 95 -2.34 14.24 -0.37
N ALA A 96 -2.97 13.33 -1.11
CA ALA A 96 -3.35 13.55 -2.51
C ALA A 96 -4.28 14.77 -2.67
N MET A 97 -5.21 14.98 -1.73
CA MET A 97 -6.10 16.14 -1.73
C MET A 97 -5.39 17.47 -1.45
N MET A 98 -4.19 17.43 -0.87
CA MET A 98 -3.39 18.63 -0.57
C MET A 98 -2.53 19.08 -1.76
N ILE A 99 -2.50 18.31 -2.85
CA ILE A 99 -1.69 18.64 -4.02
C ILE A 99 -2.29 19.84 -4.75
N PRO A 100 -1.53 20.93 -4.92
CA PRO A 100 -2.02 22.11 -5.63
C PRO A 100 -2.20 21.77 -7.11
N GLN A 101 -3.26 22.33 -7.70
CA GLN A 101 -3.50 22.23 -9.14
C GLN A 101 -2.46 23.05 -9.91
N ASP A 102 -1.83 22.43 -10.90
CA ASP A 102 -0.96 23.08 -11.88
C ASP A 102 -1.74 23.23 -13.19
N PRO A 103 -2.14 24.45 -13.61
CA PRO A 103 -2.87 24.65 -14.86
C PRO A 103 -2.13 24.15 -16.10
N ALA A 104 -0.80 24.06 -16.05
CA ALA A 104 0.02 23.54 -17.16
C ALA A 104 0.08 22.01 -17.17
N ARG A 105 -0.20 21.36 -16.03
CA ARG A 105 -0.20 19.90 -15.85
C ARG A 105 -1.35 19.51 -14.92
N PRO A 106 -2.60 19.60 -15.40
CA PRO A 106 -3.76 19.26 -14.59
C PRO A 106 -3.68 17.79 -14.17
N LEU A 107 -3.96 17.53 -12.90
CA LEU A 107 -4.00 16.20 -12.30
C LEU A 107 -5.42 15.90 -11.87
N ASP A 108 -5.90 14.68 -12.17
CA ASP A 108 -7.18 14.20 -11.64
C ASP A 108 -7.00 13.77 -10.16
N ILE A 109 -7.20 14.72 -9.24
CA ILE A 109 -7.07 14.47 -7.80
C ILE A 109 -8.07 13.42 -7.31
N PRO A 110 -9.38 13.46 -7.67
CA PRO A 110 -10.29 12.35 -7.35
C PRO A 110 -9.73 10.99 -7.76
N ARG A 111 -9.14 10.87 -8.94
CA ARG A 111 -8.50 9.62 -9.39
C ARG A 111 -7.29 9.25 -8.53
N CYS A 112 -6.44 10.21 -8.18
CA CYS A 112 -5.30 9.98 -7.26
C CYS A 112 -5.76 9.49 -5.88
N VAL A 113 -6.83 10.06 -5.32
CA VAL A 113 -7.42 9.63 -4.05
C VAL A 113 -7.92 8.19 -4.15
N MET A 114 -8.68 7.87 -5.20
CA MET A 114 -9.19 6.51 -5.40
C MET A 114 -8.05 5.51 -5.61
N MET A 115 -7.01 5.88 -6.35
CA MET A 115 -5.83 5.02 -6.57
C MET A 115 -5.07 4.77 -5.27
N ALA A 116 -4.85 5.80 -4.44
CA ALA A 116 -4.21 5.65 -3.13
C ALA A 116 -4.94 4.65 -2.22
N LEU A 117 -6.27 4.56 -2.32
CA LEU A 117 -7.08 3.60 -1.54
C LEU A 117 -7.09 2.18 -2.10
N VAL A 118 -6.61 1.96 -3.32
CA VAL A 118 -6.68 0.68 -4.04
C VAL A 118 -5.31 0.05 -4.26
N HIS A 119 -4.24 0.83 -4.27
CA HIS A 119 -2.92 0.36 -4.71
C HIS A 119 -2.39 -0.85 -3.92
N ASP A 120 -2.52 -0.84 -2.58
CA ASP A 120 -2.13 -1.94 -1.70
C ASP A 120 -3.31 -2.87 -1.34
N LEU A 121 -4.40 -2.85 -2.11
CA LEU A 121 -5.57 -3.70 -1.84
C LEU A 121 -5.22 -5.19 -1.86
N ALA A 122 -4.31 -5.60 -2.76
CA ALA A 122 -3.83 -6.98 -2.86
C ALA A 122 -3.19 -7.49 -1.57
N GLU A 123 -2.57 -6.60 -0.78
CA GLU A 123 -1.93 -6.94 0.48
C GLU A 123 -2.90 -7.50 1.51
N ALA A 124 -4.22 -7.21 1.39
CA ALA A 124 -5.27 -7.84 2.20
C ALA A 124 -5.21 -9.38 2.19
N HIS A 125 -4.69 -9.97 1.10
CA HIS A 125 -4.48 -11.40 0.97
C HIS A 125 -3.01 -11.81 0.97
N VAL A 126 -2.14 -11.13 0.20
CA VAL A 126 -0.74 -11.55 0.06
C VAL A 126 0.14 -11.17 1.25
N GLY A 127 -0.29 -10.19 2.04
CA GLY A 127 0.51 -9.55 3.08
C GLY A 127 1.44 -8.45 2.56
N ASP A 128 1.90 -7.57 3.43
CA ASP A 128 2.94 -6.56 3.11
C ASP A 128 4.30 -7.26 2.89
N ILE A 129 4.58 -7.62 1.63
CA ILE A 129 5.83 -8.26 1.21
C ILE A 129 6.93 -7.20 1.05
N THR A 130 7.95 -7.24 1.90
CA THR A 130 9.03 -6.25 1.92
C THR A 130 10.26 -6.70 1.12
N PRO A 131 11.09 -5.77 0.61
CA PRO A 131 12.29 -6.11 -0.17
C PRO A 131 13.29 -7.03 0.55
N VAL A 132 13.29 -7.04 1.88
CA VAL A 132 14.23 -7.83 2.71
C VAL A 132 13.86 -9.32 2.73
N GLU A 133 12.62 -9.67 2.37
CA GLU A 133 12.16 -11.05 2.31
C GLU A 133 12.71 -11.81 1.10
N GLY A 134 13.41 -11.13 0.19
CA GLY A 134 14.09 -11.76 -0.94
C GLY A 134 13.15 -12.28 -2.02
N VAL A 135 11.85 -11.98 -1.93
CA VAL A 135 10.88 -12.29 -2.98
C VAL A 135 11.19 -11.43 -4.20
N PRO A 136 11.46 -12.02 -5.38
CA PRO A 136 11.72 -11.24 -6.58
C PRO A 136 10.53 -10.34 -6.95
N PRO A 137 10.76 -9.11 -7.47
CA PRO A 137 9.67 -8.19 -7.80
C PRO A 137 8.60 -8.77 -8.73
N HIS A 138 9.00 -9.60 -9.70
CA HIS A 138 8.06 -10.25 -10.62
C HIS A 138 7.17 -11.29 -9.91
N VAL A 139 7.68 -11.98 -8.89
CA VAL A 139 6.90 -12.94 -8.10
C VAL A 139 5.91 -12.18 -7.22
N LYS A 140 6.36 -11.09 -6.57
CA LYS A 140 5.47 -10.21 -5.79
C LYS A 140 4.30 -9.73 -6.65
N HIS A 141 4.60 -9.17 -7.82
CA HIS A 141 3.59 -8.70 -8.76
C HIS A 141 2.62 -9.80 -9.20
N GLN A 142 3.11 -11.01 -9.50
CA GLN A 142 2.25 -12.14 -9.85
C GLN A 142 1.31 -12.56 -8.71
N LEU A 143 1.78 -12.54 -7.46
CA LEU A 143 0.96 -12.86 -6.29
C LEU A 143 -0.13 -11.79 -6.09
N GLU A 144 0.24 -10.52 -6.23
CA GLU A 144 -0.69 -9.40 -6.09
C GLU A 144 -1.74 -9.39 -7.21
N GLU A 145 -1.32 -9.67 -8.45
CA GLU A 145 -2.21 -9.81 -9.59
C GLU A 145 -3.22 -10.96 -9.39
N GLN A 146 -2.75 -12.12 -8.93
CA GLN A 146 -3.63 -13.26 -8.62
C GLN A 146 -4.63 -12.94 -7.51
N ALA A 147 -4.20 -12.21 -6.47
CA ALA A 147 -5.09 -11.77 -5.41
C ALA A 147 -6.16 -10.81 -5.94
N MET A 148 -5.76 -9.82 -6.74
CA MET A 148 -6.68 -8.89 -7.38
C MET A 148 -7.67 -9.60 -8.29
N ASP A 149 -7.21 -10.55 -9.12
CA ASP A 149 -8.08 -11.33 -9.99
C ASP A 149 -9.09 -12.16 -9.19
N SER A 150 -8.69 -12.73 -8.05
CA SER A 150 -9.62 -13.42 -7.15
C SER A 150 -10.68 -12.47 -6.60
N PHE A 151 -10.29 -11.29 -6.10
CA PHE A 151 -11.25 -10.32 -5.54
C PHE A 151 -12.25 -9.85 -6.60
N LEU A 152 -11.75 -9.57 -7.80
CA LEU A 152 -12.52 -8.97 -8.88
C LEU A 152 -13.42 -10.00 -9.58
N ASN A 153 -12.93 -11.22 -9.83
CA ASN A 153 -13.67 -12.22 -10.58
C ASN A 153 -14.55 -13.11 -9.70
N GLU A 154 -14.14 -13.39 -8.46
CA GLU A 154 -14.88 -14.29 -7.57
C GLU A 154 -15.78 -13.48 -6.62
N MET A 155 -15.21 -12.56 -5.84
CA MET A 155 -15.99 -11.82 -4.83
C MET A 155 -16.86 -10.70 -5.45
N LEU A 156 -16.33 -10.00 -6.45
CA LEU A 156 -17.03 -8.96 -7.21
C LEU A 156 -17.46 -9.42 -8.62
N GLY A 157 -17.54 -10.74 -8.83
CA GLY A 157 -17.86 -11.36 -10.13
C GLY A 157 -19.27 -11.07 -10.65
N GLY A 158 -20.21 -10.77 -9.74
CA GLY A 158 -21.62 -10.50 -10.04
C GLY A 158 -21.84 -9.32 -10.98
N ARG A 159 -22.95 -9.35 -11.73
CA ARG A 159 -23.26 -8.32 -12.74
C ARG A 159 -23.47 -6.96 -12.11
N GLY A 160 -24.01 -6.89 -10.90
CA GLY A 160 -24.24 -5.62 -10.18
C GLY A 160 -22.94 -4.91 -9.78
N ASN A 161 -21.83 -5.65 -9.70
CA ASN A 161 -20.53 -5.12 -9.30
C ASN A 161 -19.63 -4.72 -10.48
N ARG A 162 -20.11 -4.82 -11.73
CA ARG A 162 -19.33 -4.57 -12.95
C ARG A 162 -18.54 -3.26 -12.89
N ASP A 163 -19.19 -2.16 -12.54
CA ASP A 163 -18.57 -0.84 -12.55
C ASP A 163 -17.53 -0.67 -11.43
N ALA A 164 -17.76 -1.29 -10.27
CA ALA A 164 -16.80 -1.30 -9.17
C ALA A 164 -15.57 -2.14 -9.55
N ARG A 165 -15.80 -3.31 -10.15
CA ARG A 165 -14.75 -4.21 -10.64
C ARG A 165 -13.85 -3.53 -11.67
N GLU A 166 -14.44 -2.89 -12.68
CA GLU A 166 -13.70 -2.16 -13.72
C GLU A 166 -12.91 -0.99 -13.12
N ARG A 167 -13.48 -0.28 -12.14
CA ARG A 167 -12.80 0.82 -11.46
C ARG A 167 -11.59 0.33 -10.66
N PHE A 168 -11.74 -0.72 -9.85
CA PHE A 168 -10.63 -1.26 -9.06
C PHE A 168 -9.52 -1.79 -9.95
N ARG A 169 -9.84 -2.55 -11.00
CA ARG A 169 -8.83 -3.06 -11.94
C ARG A 169 -8.08 -1.92 -12.62
N SER A 170 -8.81 -0.94 -13.17
CA SER A 170 -8.20 0.19 -13.86
C SER A 170 -7.27 1.00 -12.96
N LEU A 171 -7.61 1.22 -11.69
CA LEU A 171 -6.77 1.98 -10.76
C LEU A 171 -5.53 1.19 -10.34
N TRP A 172 -5.68 -0.11 -10.08
CA TRP A 172 -4.56 -0.97 -9.68
C TRP A 172 -3.56 -1.12 -10.83
N ASP A 173 -4.04 -1.41 -12.04
CA ASP A 173 -3.19 -1.51 -13.24
C ASP A 173 -2.40 -0.23 -13.49
N GLU A 174 -3.07 0.92 -13.41
CA GLU A 174 -2.44 2.20 -13.64
C GLU A 174 -1.34 2.49 -12.60
N TYR A 175 -1.57 2.14 -11.33
CA TYR A 175 -0.55 2.27 -10.30
C TYR A 175 0.66 1.36 -10.55
N GLU A 176 0.41 0.12 -10.95
CA GLU A 176 1.47 -0.87 -11.21
C GLU A 176 2.34 -0.50 -12.41
N THR A 177 1.75 0.01 -13.50
CA THR A 177 2.52 0.40 -14.70
C THR A 177 3.33 1.68 -14.50
N ARG A 178 2.87 2.60 -13.64
CA ARG A 178 3.52 3.89 -13.33
C ARG A 178 3.75 4.78 -14.55
N GLU A 179 2.84 4.72 -15.51
CA GLU A 179 2.98 5.46 -16.77
C GLU A 179 2.32 6.85 -16.72
N THR A 180 1.21 6.97 -16.00
CA THR A 180 0.41 8.21 -15.93
C THR A 180 0.98 9.22 -14.92
N PRO A 181 0.71 10.53 -15.10
CA PRO A 181 1.05 11.54 -14.09
C PRO A 181 0.46 11.23 -12.70
N GLU A 182 -0.77 10.72 -12.66
CA GLU A 182 -1.49 10.33 -11.45
C GLU A 182 -0.80 9.17 -10.73
N SER A 183 -0.47 8.08 -11.44
CA SER A 183 0.22 6.92 -10.83
C SER A 183 1.61 7.27 -10.31
N LYS A 184 2.36 8.11 -11.03
CA LYS A 184 3.66 8.63 -10.55
C LYS A 184 3.51 9.48 -9.31
N LEU A 185 2.50 10.36 -9.27
CA LEU A 185 2.21 11.15 -8.08
C LEU A 185 1.85 10.25 -6.88
N VAL A 186 0.96 9.27 -7.07
CA VAL A 186 0.57 8.36 -5.99
C VAL A 186 1.77 7.53 -5.51
N LYS A 187 2.69 7.16 -6.41
CA LYS A 187 3.93 6.49 -5.99
C LYS A 187 4.88 7.39 -5.19
N ASP A 188 4.95 8.67 -5.54
CA ASP A 188 5.69 9.64 -4.75
C ASP A 188 5.06 9.87 -3.38
N LEU A 189 3.72 9.88 -3.30
CA LEU A 189 2.98 9.95 -2.04
C LEU A 189 3.28 8.74 -1.14
N ASP A 190 3.28 7.52 -1.69
CA ASP A 190 3.66 6.30 -0.95
C ASP A 190 5.06 6.43 -0.34
N ARG A 191 6.04 6.85 -1.14
CA ARG A 191 7.43 7.05 -0.70
C ARG A 191 7.57 8.11 0.40
N VAL A 192 6.92 9.28 0.24
CA VAL A 192 7.04 10.36 1.24
C VAL A 192 6.25 10.03 2.51
N GLU A 193 5.14 9.31 2.41
CA GLU A 193 4.35 8.85 3.55
C GLU A 193 5.15 7.87 4.42
N LEU A 194 5.86 6.94 3.78
CA LEU A 194 6.77 6.01 4.45
C LEU A 194 7.85 6.76 5.25
N ALA A 195 8.52 7.72 4.62
CA ALA A 195 9.54 8.55 5.27
C ALA A 195 8.95 9.40 6.41
N LEU A 196 7.76 9.98 6.21
CA LEU A 196 7.07 10.76 7.23
C LEU A 196 6.73 9.89 8.45
N GLN A 197 6.22 8.68 8.22
CA GLN A 197 5.94 7.73 9.30
C GLN A 197 7.21 7.35 10.08
N ALA A 198 8.34 7.18 9.39
CA ALA A 198 9.62 6.91 10.03
C ALA A 198 10.01 8.06 10.99
N VAL A 199 9.87 9.32 10.58
CA VAL A 199 10.13 10.48 11.47
C VAL A 199 9.19 10.48 12.68
N GLU A 200 7.90 10.19 12.51
CA GLU A 200 6.95 10.11 13.63
C GLU A 200 7.32 9.02 14.65
N TYR A 201 7.86 7.90 14.17
CA TYR A 201 8.37 6.84 15.04
C TYR A 201 9.69 7.22 15.70
N GLU A 202 10.62 7.81 14.96
CA GLU A 202 11.85 8.34 15.54
C GLU A 202 11.54 9.37 16.62
N ARG A 203 10.52 10.22 16.45
CA ARG A 203 10.10 11.23 17.43
C ARG A 203 9.46 10.62 18.67
N SER A 204 8.50 9.70 18.47
CA SER A 204 7.66 9.18 19.56
C SER A 204 8.26 7.99 20.32
N GLN A 205 9.34 7.40 19.82
CA GLN A 205 9.98 6.23 20.41
C GLN A 205 11.49 6.43 20.53
N ASP A 206 12.08 5.85 21.55
CA ASP A 206 13.54 5.79 21.69
C ASP A 206 14.07 4.61 20.86
N ILE A 207 14.23 4.85 19.57
CA ILE A 207 14.58 3.83 18.58
C ILE A 207 15.93 4.11 17.93
N GLN A 208 16.51 3.05 17.34
CA GLN A 208 17.64 3.20 16.44
C GLN A 208 17.22 3.91 15.15
N SER A 209 18.21 4.27 14.33
CA SER A 209 17.99 4.99 13.08
C SER A 209 17.13 4.22 12.10
N LEU A 210 16.05 4.85 11.62
CA LEU A 210 15.24 4.32 10.52
C LEU A 210 15.76 4.83 9.16
N SER A 211 17.04 5.24 9.08
CA SER A 211 17.67 5.72 7.84
C SER A 211 17.44 4.82 6.60
N PRO A 212 17.41 3.46 6.68
CA PRO A 212 17.15 2.62 5.51
C PRO A 212 15.83 2.94 4.79
N PHE A 213 14.79 3.40 5.51
CA PHE A 213 13.51 3.77 4.92
C PHE A 213 13.59 5.05 4.08
N PHE A 214 14.56 5.92 4.34
CA PHE A 214 14.79 7.15 3.57
C PHE A 214 15.63 6.86 2.33
N VAL A 215 16.65 5.99 2.45
CA VAL A 215 17.55 5.63 1.33
C VAL A 215 16.80 5.04 0.15
N GLY A 216 15.81 4.17 0.42
CA GLY A 216 15.01 3.53 -0.63
C GLY A 216 13.83 4.35 -1.18
N SER A 217 13.53 5.52 -0.60
CA SER A 217 12.32 6.29 -0.93
C SER A 217 12.63 7.68 -1.46
N ILE A 218 13.30 8.50 -0.67
CA ILE A 218 13.50 9.95 -0.90
C ILE A 218 14.24 10.29 -2.19
N PRO A 219 15.30 9.55 -2.60
CA PRO A 219 16.00 9.86 -3.86
C PRO A 219 15.12 9.73 -5.10
N HIS A 220 14.07 8.89 -5.04
CA HIS A 220 13.29 8.52 -6.22
C HIS A 220 12.08 9.43 -6.47
N LEU A 221 11.88 10.47 -5.65
CA LEU A 221 10.75 11.40 -5.78
C LEU A 221 10.87 12.23 -7.07
N GLU A 222 9.79 12.32 -7.84
CA GLU A 222 9.75 13.02 -9.14
C GLU A 222 8.95 14.32 -9.10
N ASN A 223 7.87 14.36 -8.32
CA ASN A 223 6.96 15.50 -8.26
C ASN A 223 7.58 16.66 -7.46
N PRO A 224 7.69 17.88 -8.03
CA PRO A 224 8.33 19.02 -7.36
C PRO A 224 7.69 19.43 -6.03
N THR A 225 6.37 19.27 -5.88
CA THR A 225 5.68 19.58 -4.63
C THR A 225 6.06 18.57 -3.55
N ILE A 226 6.07 17.29 -3.90
CA ILE A 226 6.46 16.21 -2.97
C ILE A 226 7.95 16.32 -2.60
N GLN A 227 8.81 16.67 -3.56
CA GLN A 227 10.22 16.93 -3.28
C GLN A 227 10.40 18.02 -2.21
N LYS A 228 9.65 19.14 -2.31
CA LYS A 228 9.68 20.20 -1.28
C LYS A 228 9.21 19.71 0.09
N TRP A 229 8.16 18.87 0.13
CA TRP A 229 7.71 18.26 1.38
C TRP A 229 8.79 17.36 1.98
N ALA A 230 9.44 16.54 1.15
CA ALA A 230 10.53 15.67 1.56
C ALA A 230 11.77 16.46 2.04
N GLU A 231 12.16 17.54 1.36
CA GLU A 231 13.25 18.43 1.80
C GLU A 231 12.96 18.99 3.20
N THR A 232 11.73 19.46 3.42
CA THR A 232 11.29 20.00 4.71
C THR A 232 11.32 18.92 5.79
N LEU A 233 10.84 17.72 5.49
CA LEU A 233 10.85 16.56 6.38
C LEU A 233 12.28 16.12 6.74
N MET A 234 13.19 16.12 5.76
CA MET A 234 14.60 15.75 5.98
C MET A 234 15.32 16.76 6.88
N GLU A 235 15.01 18.05 6.74
CA GLU A 235 15.53 19.08 7.65
C GLU A 235 14.95 18.94 9.05
N GLU A 236 13.65 18.66 9.18
CA GLU A 236 13.02 18.38 10.48
C GLU A 236 13.67 17.17 11.17
N ARG A 237 13.90 16.08 10.42
CA ARG A 237 14.61 14.90 10.94
C ARG A 237 16.02 15.28 11.39
N ARG A 238 16.77 16.04 10.60
CA ARG A 238 18.12 16.48 10.97
C ARG A 238 18.11 17.24 12.30
N GLN A 239 17.17 18.16 12.50
CA GLN A 239 17.02 18.91 13.74
C GLN A 239 16.65 18.00 14.92
N LEU A 240 15.76 17.02 14.71
CA LEU A 240 15.42 16.01 15.71
C LEU A 240 16.67 15.24 16.18
N TRP A 241 17.51 14.77 15.24
CA TRP A 241 18.72 14.02 15.57
C TRP A 241 19.82 14.90 16.18
N ALA A 242 19.92 16.17 15.76
CA ALA A 242 20.79 17.16 16.37
C ALA A 242 20.42 17.44 17.83
N SER A 243 19.12 17.55 18.14
CA SER A 243 18.64 17.72 19.51
C SER A 243 19.01 16.55 20.44
N ARG A 244 19.31 15.37 19.87
CA ARG A 244 19.75 14.16 20.58
C ARG A 244 21.28 14.03 20.65
N GLY A 245 22.03 14.92 20.01
CA GLY A 245 23.49 14.82 19.88
C GLY A 245 23.95 13.68 18.95
N ARG A 246 23.08 13.15 18.09
CA ARG A 246 23.34 11.98 17.22
C ARG A 246 23.49 12.34 15.74
N GLU A 247 23.95 13.57 15.45
CA GLU A 247 24.10 14.10 14.09
C GLU A 247 25.00 13.25 13.18
N LYS A 248 26.05 12.65 13.77
CA LYS A 248 26.98 11.81 13.03
C LYS A 248 26.31 10.51 12.55
N GLU A 249 25.52 9.89 13.42
CA GLU A 249 24.78 8.65 13.09
C GLU A 249 23.71 8.88 12.02
N GLU A 250 23.02 10.02 12.09
CA GLU A 250 22.05 10.44 11.09
C GLU A 250 22.71 10.55 9.71
N ARG A 251 23.84 11.26 9.64
CA ARG A 251 24.60 11.49 8.41
C ARG A 251 25.17 10.21 7.81
N GLU A 252 25.77 9.36 8.65
CA GLU A 252 26.33 8.07 8.23
C GLU A 252 25.23 7.13 7.73
N GLY A 253 24.09 7.07 8.43
CA GLY A 253 22.98 6.22 8.05
C GLY A 253 22.29 6.63 6.75
N LEU A 254 22.24 7.93 6.44
CA LEU A 254 21.67 8.42 5.18
C LEU A 254 22.60 8.27 3.97
N GLN A 255 23.90 8.00 4.17
CA GLN A 255 24.86 7.77 3.07
C GLN A 255 24.84 8.84 1.96
N GLY A 256 24.52 10.10 2.30
CA GLY A 256 24.43 11.20 1.33
C GLY A 256 23.14 11.24 0.51
N VAL A 257 22.05 10.62 0.97
CA VAL A 257 20.71 10.74 0.36
C VAL A 257 20.33 12.20 0.11
N THR A 258 19.98 12.48 -1.13
CA THR A 258 19.50 13.77 -1.61
C THR A 258 18.15 13.59 -2.30
N VAL A 259 17.22 14.52 -2.03
CA VAL A 259 15.85 14.48 -2.56
C VAL A 259 15.86 14.52 -4.09
N GLY A 260 15.09 13.65 -4.73
CA GLY A 260 14.91 13.65 -6.20
C GLY A 260 16.19 13.42 -7.01
N SER A 261 17.19 12.77 -6.41
CA SER A 261 18.43 12.47 -7.11
C SER A 261 18.22 11.31 -8.07
N LYS A 262 18.40 11.58 -9.37
CA LYS A 262 18.59 10.51 -10.36
C LYS A 262 19.81 9.71 -9.91
N VAL A 263 19.58 8.55 -9.29
CA VAL A 263 20.64 7.58 -9.02
C VAL A 263 21.31 7.31 -10.37
N MET A 264 22.52 7.84 -10.57
CA MET A 264 23.36 7.39 -11.66
C MET A 264 23.54 5.89 -11.42
N GLN A 265 23.00 5.06 -12.31
CA GLN A 265 23.44 3.68 -12.38
C GLN A 265 24.96 3.75 -12.56
N VAL A 266 25.70 3.37 -11.52
CA VAL A 266 27.12 3.13 -11.63
C VAL A 266 27.23 1.89 -12.50
N ASN A 267 27.31 2.09 -13.82
CA ASN A 267 27.74 1.07 -14.76
C ASN A 267 29.17 0.72 -14.41
N GLY A 268 29.34 -0.28 -13.56
CA GLY A 268 30.60 -0.97 -13.37
C GLY A 268 30.97 -1.69 -14.66
N ASN A 269 31.70 -1.01 -15.54
CA ASN A 269 32.58 -1.66 -16.50
C ASN A 269 33.69 -0.71 -16.94
N GLY A 270 34.58 -0.43 -15.98
CA GLY A 270 35.92 0.06 -16.26
C GLY A 270 36.92 -1.04 -15.90
N ASN A 271 37.22 -1.93 -16.84
CA ASN A 271 38.55 -2.51 -16.88
C ASN A 271 38.90 -2.90 -18.33
N GLY A 272 39.30 -1.90 -19.09
CA GLY A 272 40.20 -2.12 -20.20
C GLY A 272 41.56 -2.48 -19.62
N ASN A 273 42.02 -3.69 -19.87
CA ASN A 273 43.44 -3.98 -19.82
C ASN A 273 43.79 -4.82 -21.06
N GLY A 274 44.26 -4.11 -22.09
CA GLY A 274 45.00 -4.71 -23.18
C GLY A 274 46.45 -4.92 -22.78
N ASN A 275 46.95 -6.12 -23.06
CA ASN A 275 48.34 -6.56 -23.26
C ASN A 275 48.32 -8.07 -23.01
N GLY A 276 48.79 -8.99 -23.85
CA GLY A 276 49.61 -8.92 -25.06
C GLY A 276 50.19 -10.34 -25.23
N ILE A 277 50.39 -10.75 -26.48
CA ILE A 277 50.86 -12.07 -26.97
C ILE A 277 49.75 -13.13 -27.08
#